data_AF-A0A074L320-F1
#
_entry.id   AF-A0A074L320-F1
#
_cell.length_a   1.000
_cell.length_b   1.000
_cell.length_c   1.000
_cell.angle_alpha   90.00
_cell.angle_beta   90.00
_cell.angle_gamma   90.00
#
_symmetry.space_group_name_H-M   'P 1'
#
loop_
_entity.id
_entity.type
_entity.pdbx_description
1 polymer ?
#
loop_
_entity_poly.entity_id
_entity_poly.type
_entity_poly.pdbx_seq_one_letter_code
_entity_poly.pdbx_strand_id
1 'polypeptide(L)'
;MFESPNFPKSLDEPQFEKWLEAGRNSKIPYSYLMVIWDELDAQYLPQYAESRDEIDNYPPYGTSPQHQTLVAAYDLHSEGRIK
;
A
#
# COMPACT_ATOMS: atom_id res chain seq x y z
N MET A 1 2.61 -7.80 -10.71
CA MET A 1 1.51 -7.93 -9.72
C MET A 1 0.36 -6.91 -9.82
N PHE A 2 0.37 -5.88 -10.70
CA PHE A 2 -0.73 -4.88 -10.80
C PHE A 2 -1.14 -4.56 -12.25
N GLU A 3 -1.29 -5.56 -13.12
CA GLU A 3 -1.68 -5.36 -14.53
C GLU A 3 -3.22 -5.29 -14.72
N SER A 4 -3.95 -4.74 -13.74
CA SER A 4 -5.39 -4.61 -13.82
C SER A 4 -5.81 -3.20 -14.27
N PRO A 5 -6.81 -3.05 -15.15
CA PRO A 5 -7.29 -1.75 -15.64
C PRO A 5 -7.93 -0.86 -14.56
N ASN A 6 -8.01 -1.34 -13.31
CA ASN A 6 -8.53 -0.60 -12.17
C ASN A 6 -7.49 0.28 -11.48
N PHE A 7 -6.21 0.20 -11.89
CA PHE A 7 -5.13 0.93 -11.26
C PHE A 7 -4.41 1.85 -12.26
N PRO A 8 -4.05 3.08 -11.84
CA PRO A 8 -3.53 4.10 -12.76
C PRO A 8 -2.13 3.77 -13.30
N LYS A 9 -1.33 3.00 -12.56
CA LYS A 9 -0.02 2.49 -12.99
C LYS A 9 0.18 1.04 -12.59
N SER A 10 1.02 0.32 -13.34
CA SER A 10 1.55 -0.96 -12.90
C SER A 10 2.61 -0.72 -11.84
N LEU A 11 2.48 -1.39 -10.68
CA LEU A 11 3.56 -1.47 -9.70
C LEU A 11 4.47 -2.65 -10.06
N ASP A 12 5.75 -2.36 -10.23
CA ASP A 12 6.79 -3.35 -10.49
C ASP A 12 6.97 -4.29 -9.30
N GLU A 13 6.98 -5.60 -9.57
CA GLU A 13 7.14 -6.65 -8.55
C GLU A 13 8.43 -6.49 -7.74
N PRO A 14 9.60 -6.18 -8.34
CA PRO A 14 10.83 -5.91 -7.57
C PRO A 14 10.73 -4.69 -6.64
N GLN A 15 9.89 -3.70 -6.97
CA GLN A 15 9.67 -2.55 -6.11
C GLN A 15 8.78 -2.92 -4.93
N PHE A 16 7.74 -3.71 -5.18
CA PHE A 16 6.85 -4.22 -4.16
C PHE A 16 7.58 -5.14 -3.16
N GLU A 17 8.43 -6.05 -3.64
CA GLU A 17 9.24 -6.92 -2.77
C GLU A 17 10.13 -6.11 -1.83
N LYS A 18 10.82 -5.08 -2.35
CA LYS A 18 11.62 -4.17 -1.52
C LYS A 18 10.81 -3.52 -0.41
N TRP A 19 9.55 -3.18 -0.67
CA TRP A 19 8.68 -2.58 0.33
C TRP A 19 8.27 -3.57 1.41
N LEU A 20 7.96 -4.82 1.03
CA LEU A 20 7.70 -5.90 1.99
C LEU A 20 8.91 -6.17 2.87
N GLU A 21 10.09 -6.31 2.25
CA GLU A 21 11.35 -6.53 2.97
C GLU A 21 11.68 -5.38 3.91
N ALA A 22 11.52 -4.13 3.47
CA ALA A 22 11.78 -2.96 4.31
C ALA A 22 10.80 -2.86 5.50
N GLY A 23 9.53 -3.24 5.32
CA GLY A 23 8.55 -3.32 6.40
C GLY A 23 8.93 -4.38 7.43
N ARG A 24 9.31 -5.58 6.97
CA ARG A 24 9.74 -6.69 7.83
C ARG A 24 11.04 -6.42 8.60
N ASN A 25 11.96 -5.69 7.97
CA ASN A 25 13.28 -5.39 8.53
C ASN A 25 13.29 -4.05 9.30
N SER A 26 12.13 -3.39 9.39
CA SER A 26 11.98 -2.18 10.20
C SER A 26 12.17 -2.49 11.67
N LYS A 27 12.73 -1.54 12.42
CA LYS A 27 12.82 -1.63 13.89
C LYS A 27 11.46 -1.52 14.57
N ILE A 28 10.49 -0.93 13.87
CA ILE A 28 9.10 -0.81 14.33
C ILE A 28 8.36 -2.06 13.84
N PRO A 29 7.58 -2.73 14.70
CA PRO A 29 6.89 -3.97 14.37
C PRO A 29 5.63 -3.70 13.51
N TYR A 30 5.84 -3.18 12.31
CA TYR A 30 4.76 -3.00 11.35
C TYR A 30 4.15 -4.34 11.00
N SER A 31 2.82 -4.40 11.02
CA SER A 31 2.07 -5.61 10.66
C SER A 31 1.57 -5.55 9.22
N TYR A 32 1.43 -4.35 8.66
CA TYR A 32 0.79 -4.14 7.36
C TYR A 32 1.60 -3.19 6.47
N LEU A 33 1.62 -3.51 5.18
CA LEU A 33 2.09 -2.63 4.10
C LEU A 33 0.86 -2.08 3.36
N MET A 34 0.75 -0.77 3.30
CA MET A 34 -0.27 -0.04 2.59
C MET A 34 0.35 0.55 1.32
N VAL A 35 -0.26 0.25 0.18
CA VAL A 35 0.09 0.85 -1.10
C VAL A 35 -0.82 2.05 -1.30
N ILE A 36 -0.25 3.25 -1.20
CA ILE A 36 -0.97 4.51 -1.38
C ILE A 36 -0.71 5.03 -2.79
N TRP A 37 -1.77 5.44 -3.49
CA TRP A 37 -1.63 6.20 -4.72
C TRP A 37 -1.62 7.68 -4.39
N ASP A 38 -0.53 8.34 -4.76
CA ASP A 38 -0.43 9.79 -4.75
C ASP A 38 -0.79 10.32 -6.13
N GLU A 39 -1.94 11.00 -6.23
CA GLU A 39 -2.44 11.55 -7.48
C GLU A 39 -1.62 12.75 -7.98
N LEU A 40 -0.95 13.47 -7.09
CA LEU A 40 -0.19 14.68 -7.45
C LEU A 40 1.10 14.33 -8.16
N ASP A 41 1.86 13.38 -7.60
CA ASP A 41 3.10 12.89 -8.20
C ASP A 41 2.86 11.70 -9.15
N ALA A 42 1.62 11.18 -9.18
CA ALA A 42 1.21 10.01 -9.94
C ALA A 42 2.12 8.80 -9.66
N GLN A 43 2.36 8.52 -8.39
CA GLN A 43 3.23 7.42 -7.96
C GLN A 43 2.61 6.62 -6.82
N TYR A 44 3.08 5.38 -6.68
CA TYR A 44 2.76 4.55 -5.51
C TYR A 44 3.76 4.81 -4.38
N LEU A 45 3.23 4.99 -3.18
CA LEU A 45 4.01 5.18 -1.96
C LEU A 45 3.77 4.01 -0.99
N PRO A 46 4.83 3.44 -0.39
CA PRO A 46 4.69 2.48 0.68
C PRO A 46 4.41 3.21 2.00
N GLN A 47 3.30 2.88 2.63
CA GLN A 47 2.96 3.25 4.00
C GLN A 47 3.00 1.99 4.87
N TYR A 48 3.43 2.12 6.11
CA TYR A 48 3.52 0.99 7.03
C TYR A 48 2.64 1.25 8.23
N ALA A 49 1.83 0.26 8.59
CA ALA A 49 0.88 0.36 9.69
C ALA A 49 1.11 -0.76 10.70
N GLU A 50 1.03 -0.41 11.98
CA GLU A 50 1.11 -1.38 13.07
C GLU A 50 -0.24 -2.07 13.29
N SER A 51 -1.34 -1.36 13.01
CA SER A 51 -2.71 -1.83 13.25
C SER A 51 -3.64 -1.56 12.07
N ARG A 52 -4.72 -2.35 11.96
CA ARG A 52 -5.73 -2.18 10.90
C ARG A 52 -6.47 -0.83 10.98
N ASP A 53 -6.58 -0.25 12.16
CA ASP A 53 -7.16 1.09 12.35
C ASP A 53 -6.44 2.17 11.53
N GLU A 54 -5.11 2.08 11.43
CA GLU A 54 -4.33 3.01 10.60
C GLU A 54 -4.65 2.87 9.11
N ILE A 55 -5.01 1.66 8.68
CA ILE A 55 -5.42 1.38 7.30
C ILE A 55 -6.76 2.04 6.99
N ASP A 56 -7.68 2.06 7.96
CA ASP A 56 -9.02 2.63 7.77
C ASP A 56 -9.03 4.16 7.72
N ASN A 57 -7.98 4.81 8.23
CA ASN A 57 -7.80 6.26 8.10
C ASN A 57 -7.58 6.72 6.66
N TYR A 58 -7.28 5.82 5.72
CA TYR A 58 -7.08 6.16 4.32
C TYR A 58 -8.29 5.77 3.49
N PRO A 59 -8.89 6.71 2.74
CA PRO A 59 -10.01 6.38 1.89
C PRO A 59 -9.56 5.47 0.74
N PRO A 60 -10.40 4.53 0.31
CA PRO A 60 -10.11 3.70 -0.85
C PRO A 60 -10.04 4.54 -2.14
N TYR A 61 -9.15 4.14 -3.05
CA TYR A 61 -8.98 4.75 -4.37
C TYR A 61 -10.33 4.86 -5.10
N GLY A 62 -10.58 6.04 -5.69
CA GLY A 62 -11.80 6.34 -6.44
C GLY A 62 -13.04 6.69 -5.59
N THR A 63 -12.96 6.66 -4.26
CA THR A 63 -14.10 6.97 -3.38
C THR A 63 -14.03 8.38 -2.76
N SER A 64 -12.87 9.02 -2.77
CA SER A 64 -12.68 10.35 -2.15
C SER A 64 -11.86 11.27 -3.05
N PRO A 65 -12.10 12.59 -3.01
CA PRO A 65 -11.31 13.59 -3.74
C PRO A 65 -9.95 13.88 -3.08
N GLN A 66 -9.47 12.98 -2.21
CA GLN A 66 -8.19 13.14 -1.54
C GLN A 66 -7.07 12.76 -2.49
N HIS A 67 -6.00 13.55 -2.50
CA HIS A 67 -4.83 13.29 -3.34
C HIS A 67 -4.09 11.99 -3.00
N GLN A 68 -4.25 11.50 -1.77
CA GLN A 68 -3.64 10.26 -1.30
C GLN A 68 -4.75 9.27 -0.96
N THR A 69 -4.70 8.11 -1.60
CA THR A 69 -5.74 7.10 -1.47
C THR A 69 -5.17 5.71 -1.33
N LEU A 70 -5.87 4.86 -0.58
CA LEU A 70 -5.49 3.48 -0.39
C LEU A 70 -5.83 2.64 -1.62
N VAL A 71 -4.82 2.05 -2.23
CA VAL A 71 -4.95 1.19 -3.41
C VAL A 71 -5.11 -0.26 -2.99
N ALA A 72 -4.26 -0.69 -2.07
CA ALA A 72 -4.23 -2.03 -1.53
C ALA A 72 -3.55 -2.04 -0.17
N ALA A 73 -3.90 -3.01 0.66
CA ALA A 73 -3.19 -3.29 1.90
C ALA A 73 -2.83 -4.77 1.99
N TYR A 74 -1.62 -5.04 2.48
CA TYR A 74 -1.02 -6.37 2.59
C TYR A 74 -0.56 -6.62 4.01
N ASP A 75 -0.73 -7.86 4.45
CA ASP A 75 -0.16 -8.33 5.71
C ASP A 75 1.32 -8.70 5.52
N LEU A 76 2.20 -8.10 6.32
CA LEU A 76 3.66 -8.31 6.21
C LEU A 76 4.08 -9.73 6.63
N HIS A 77 3.31 -10.39 7.49
CA HIS A 77 3.64 -11.71 8.02
C HIS A 77 3.05 -12.85 7.19
N SER A 78 1.88 -12.64 6.60
CA SER A 78 1.12 -13.64 5.86
C SER A 78 1.19 -13.45 4.34
N GLU A 79 1.73 -12.32 3.87
CA GLU A 79 1.82 -11.92 2.44
C GLU A 79 0.45 -11.83 1.74
N GLY A 80 -0.63 -11.99 2.51
CA GLY A 80 -2.00 -11.95 2.03
C GLY A 80 -2.47 -10.52 1.85
N ARG A 81 -3.13 -10.24 0.72
CA ARG A 81 -3.88 -9.00 0.53
C ARG A 81 -5.09 -8.99 1.45
N ILE A 82 -5.23 -7.94 2.24
CA ILE A 82 -6.34 -7.77 3.20
C ILE A 82 -7.41 -6.79 2.71
N LYS A 83 -7.06 -5.87 1.79
CA LYS A 83 -7.96 -4.87 1.20
C LYS A 83 -7.50 -4.54 -0.23
#